data_AF-A0A383F375-F1
#
_entry.id   AF-A0A383F375-F1
#
_cell.length_a   1.000
_cell.length_b   1.000
_cell.length_c   1.000
_cell.angle_alpha   90.00
_cell.angle_beta   90.00
_cell.angle_gamma   90.00
#
_symmetry.space_group_name_H-M   'P 1'
#
loop_
_entity.id
_entity.type
_entity.pdbx_description
1 polymer ?
#
loop_
_entity_poly.entity_id
_entity_poly.type
_entity_poly.pdbx_seq_one_letter_code
_entity_poly.pdbx_strand_id
1 'polypeptide(L)'
;TVFLKLIFSNQTFYFNTLQPYPTYQPNNGNISRLTFGITKQTGTFGGSENSALKLRDRFTLHERELIRQLRTPLQVQRYLNSLSYNQEAKHATLRSFRGVIRNGTVHCMEAAVAAAVILEQHRYPPLLLSFESIDHLDHVMFVYQRQGRWGSVARSRDPGLHGRKPLFRTPRNLALSYVEPYVDETGRILGYAVVDLRTLGRYDWRLAPHNIWKTERLLQEHPHRPIR
;
A
#
# COMPACT_ATOMS: atom_id res chain seq x y z
N THR A 1 -17.80 -33.15 -33.93
CA THR A 1 -18.96 -32.32 -34.36
C THR A 1 -19.38 -31.51 -33.15
N VAL A 2 -19.13 -30.22 -33.00
CA VAL A 2 -19.47 -29.07 -33.86
C VAL A 2 -18.41 -27.95 -33.72
N PHE A 3 -18.33 -27.17 -34.80
CA PHE A 3 -17.46 -26.05 -35.16
C PHE A 3 -17.40 -24.84 -34.20
N LEU A 4 -16.17 -24.33 -34.05
CA LEU A 4 -15.69 -22.95 -34.30
C LEU A 4 -16.71 -21.80 -34.41
N LYS A 5 -16.47 -20.73 -33.65
CA LYS A 5 -16.50 -19.37 -34.22
C LYS A 5 -15.41 -18.50 -33.59
N LEU A 6 -14.30 -18.42 -34.32
CA LEU A 6 -13.28 -17.39 -34.22
C LEU A 6 -13.84 -16.08 -34.77
N ILE A 7 -13.65 -14.99 -34.04
CA ILE A 7 -13.46 -13.66 -34.62
C ILE A 7 -12.19 -13.08 -33.97
N PHE A 8 -11.12 -13.05 -34.75
CA PHE A 8 -9.92 -12.29 -34.48
C PHE A 8 -10.18 -10.80 -34.75
N SER A 9 -9.66 -9.93 -33.89
CA SER A 9 -9.22 -8.59 -34.26
C SER A 9 -7.99 -8.21 -33.46
N ASN A 10 -6.84 -8.56 -34.04
CA ASN A 10 -5.58 -7.84 -34.06
C ASN A 10 -5.28 -6.84 -32.92
N GLN A 11 -4.56 -7.30 -31.90
CA GLN A 11 -3.40 -6.56 -31.40
C GLN A 11 -2.27 -7.55 -31.10
N THR A 12 -1.20 -7.39 -31.88
CA THR A 12 0.07 -8.09 -31.74
C THR A 12 0.65 -7.78 -30.36
N PHE A 13 0.61 -8.75 -29.44
CA PHE A 13 1.35 -8.65 -28.19
C PHE A 13 2.85 -8.77 -28.49
N TYR A 14 3.54 -7.64 -28.45
CA TYR A 14 5.00 -7.64 -28.37
C TYR A 14 5.39 -8.16 -26.99
N PHE A 15 5.76 -9.45 -26.93
CA PHE A 15 6.59 -10.00 -25.88
C PHE A 15 7.96 -9.32 -25.96
N ASN A 16 8.17 -8.24 -25.20
CA ASN A 16 9.48 -7.66 -24.99
C ASN A 16 9.98 -8.03 -23.58
N THR A 17 10.82 -9.06 -23.57
CA THR A 17 11.97 -9.28 -22.68
C THR A 17 11.97 -8.51 -21.36
N LEU A 18 11.42 -9.13 -20.32
CA LEU A 18 11.82 -8.83 -18.94
C LEU A 18 13.31 -9.22 -18.81
N GLN A 19 14.19 -8.26 -18.54
CA GLN A 19 15.55 -8.60 -18.13
C GLN A 19 15.49 -9.38 -16.81
N PRO A 20 16.23 -10.50 -16.67
CA PRO A 20 16.24 -11.25 -15.42
C PRO A 20 16.96 -10.43 -14.34
N TYR A 21 16.31 -10.25 -13.19
CA TYR A 21 16.95 -9.74 -11.98
C TYR A 21 17.97 -10.77 -11.44
N PRO A 22 19.13 -10.34 -10.91
CA PRO A 22 20.11 -11.26 -10.33
C PRO A 22 19.55 -11.95 -9.09
N THR A 23 19.61 -13.28 -9.08
CA THR A 23 19.25 -14.13 -7.94
C THR A 23 20.29 -14.00 -6.83
N TYR A 24 19.86 -13.56 -5.66
CA TYR A 24 20.68 -13.51 -4.43
C TYR A 24 20.41 -14.76 -3.58
N GLN A 25 21.47 -15.48 -3.21
CA GLN A 25 21.40 -16.62 -2.29
C GLN A 25 21.59 -16.13 -0.84
N PRO A 26 20.67 -16.43 0.09
CA PRO A 26 20.82 -16.01 1.49
C PRO A 26 21.89 -16.85 2.21
N ASN A 27 22.82 -16.14 2.88
CA ASN A 27 23.72 -16.74 3.85
C ASN A 27 22.95 -17.05 5.14
N ASN A 28 22.93 -18.33 5.52
CA ASN A 28 22.30 -18.83 6.75
C ASN A 28 23.17 -18.48 7.97
N GLY A 29 22.88 -17.35 8.61
CA GLY A 29 23.42 -16.96 9.91
C GLY A 29 22.33 -16.96 10.98
N ASN A 30 22.52 -17.79 12.00
CA ASN A 30 21.63 -18.00 13.16
C ASN A 30 21.09 -16.71 13.79
N ILE A 31 19.77 -16.66 14.06
CA ILE A 31 19.15 -15.60 14.86
C ILE A 31 18.44 -16.23 16.06
N SER A 32 19.04 -16.00 17.22
CA SER A 32 18.55 -16.36 18.55
C SER A 32 17.20 -15.70 18.86
N ARG A 33 16.34 -16.43 19.58
CA ARG A 33 15.07 -15.97 20.15
C ARG A 33 15.20 -14.61 20.86
N LEU A 34 14.44 -13.62 20.41
CA LEU A 34 14.13 -12.41 21.19
C LEU A 34 12.63 -12.37 21.48
N THR A 35 12.31 -12.63 22.75
CA THR A 35 10.98 -12.53 23.35
C THR A 35 10.66 -11.05 23.55
N PHE A 36 9.67 -10.50 22.84
CA PHE A 36 9.20 -9.13 23.06
C PHE A 36 8.17 -9.10 24.19
N GLY A 37 8.64 -8.74 25.40
CA GLY A 37 7.80 -8.19 26.46
C GLY A 37 7.58 -6.70 26.20
N ILE A 38 6.32 -6.26 26.11
CA ILE A 38 5.99 -4.84 25.95
C ILE A 38 6.08 -4.16 27.32
N THR A 39 7.25 -3.62 27.64
CA THR A 39 7.39 -2.65 28.72
C THR A 39 7.15 -1.25 28.16
N LYS A 40 6.22 -0.51 28.75
CA LYS A 40 6.01 0.94 28.49
C LYS A 40 7.35 1.67 28.64
N GLN A 41 7.95 2.10 27.54
CA GLN A 41 8.99 3.12 27.57
C GLN A 41 8.38 4.47 27.21
N THR A 42 8.28 5.33 28.23
CA THR A 42 8.08 6.77 28.09
C THR A 42 9.41 7.38 27.67
N GLY A 43 9.61 7.55 26.35
CA GLY A 43 10.71 8.31 25.76
C GLY A 43 10.18 9.55 25.05
N THR A 44 10.77 10.71 25.34
CA THR A 44 10.45 12.02 24.79
C THR A 44 10.74 12.10 23.27
N PHE A 45 9.69 12.24 22.44
CA PHE A 45 9.77 12.41 20.98
C PHE A 45 9.95 13.89 20.58
N GLY A 46 11.11 14.48 20.81
CA GLY A 46 11.39 15.88 20.40
C GLY A 46 11.59 16.09 18.88
N GLY A 47 11.77 15.01 18.10
CA GLY A 47 12.10 15.09 16.65
C GLY A 47 10.93 14.95 15.68
N SER A 48 9.78 14.40 16.10
CA SER A 48 8.66 14.11 15.20
C SER A 48 7.80 15.33 14.89
N GLU A 49 7.66 16.27 15.84
CA GLU A 49 6.84 17.47 15.62
C GLU A 49 7.50 18.45 14.64
N ASN A 50 8.81 18.68 14.77
CA ASN A 50 9.57 19.54 13.86
C ASN A 50 9.62 19.00 12.42
N SER A 51 9.68 17.68 12.24
CA SER A 51 9.65 17.07 10.91
C SER A 51 8.25 17.09 10.28
N ALA A 52 7.20 16.92 11.07
CA ALA A 52 5.81 17.07 10.62
C ALA A 52 5.48 18.51 10.23
N LEU A 53 5.95 19.52 10.99
CA LEU A 53 5.80 20.94 10.65
C LEU A 53 6.51 21.25 9.32
N LYS A 54 7.77 20.82 9.15
CA LYS A 54 8.50 20.97 7.88
C LYS A 54 7.82 20.31 6.69
N LEU A 55 7.10 19.20 6.88
CA LEU A 55 6.32 18.58 5.82
C LEU A 55 5.11 19.44 5.43
N ARG A 56 4.40 20.01 6.42
CA ARG A 56 3.20 20.82 6.19
C ARG A 56 3.46 22.05 5.34
N ASP A 57 4.64 22.65 5.49
CA ASP A 57 5.08 23.82 4.71
C ASP A 57 5.34 23.47 3.23
N ARG A 58 5.64 22.19 2.93
CA ARG A 58 5.94 21.71 1.58
C ARG A 58 4.71 21.36 0.75
N PHE A 59 3.52 21.27 1.36
CA PHE A 59 2.28 21.05 0.63
C PHE A 59 1.87 22.29 -0.18
N THR A 60 1.28 22.11 -1.35
CA THR A 60 0.62 23.19 -2.09
C THR A 60 -0.68 23.61 -1.38
N LEU A 61 -1.25 24.76 -1.75
CA LEU A 61 -2.56 25.18 -1.23
C LEU A 61 -3.66 24.16 -1.51
N HIS A 62 -3.66 23.59 -2.72
CA HIS A 62 -4.62 22.56 -3.12
C HIS A 62 -4.45 21.27 -2.31
N GLU A 63 -3.21 20.81 -2.12
CA GLU A 63 -2.90 19.64 -1.28
C GLU A 63 -3.34 19.86 0.18
N ARG A 64 -3.08 21.04 0.75
CA ARG A 64 -3.50 21.40 2.12
C ARG A 64 -5.01 21.38 2.28
N GLU A 65 -5.74 21.97 1.34
CA GLU A 65 -7.20 22.04 1.41
C GLU A 65 -7.82 20.64 1.34
N LEU A 66 -7.34 19.80 0.42
CA LEU A 66 -7.77 18.41 0.33
C LEU A 66 -7.52 17.66 1.64
N ILE A 67 -6.30 17.75 2.19
CA ILE A 67 -5.94 17.11 3.47
C ILE A 67 -6.87 17.59 4.59
N ARG A 68 -7.17 18.90 4.66
CA ARG A 68 -8.04 19.49 5.70
C ARG A 68 -9.47 18.93 5.65
N GLN A 69 -9.97 18.59 4.47
CA GLN A 69 -11.30 18.02 4.26
C GLN A 69 -11.36 16.51 4.59
N LEU A 70 -10.29 15.78 4.27
CA LEU A 70 -10.22 14.32 4.39
C LEU A 70 -9.66 13.86 5.74
N ARG A 71 -10.42 14.06 6.83
CA ARG A 71 -9.97 13.86 8.22
C ARG A 71 -10.05 12.42 8.73
N THR A 72 -10.82 11.58 8.06
CA THR A 72 -11.13 10.22 8.51
C THR A 72 -10.84 9.18 7.42
N PRO A 73 -10.52 7.93 7.80
CA PRO A 73 -10.33 6.85 6.83
C PRO A 73 -11.51 6.68 5.88
N LEU A 74 -12.74 6.88 6.35
CA LEU A 74 -13.94 6.80 5.51
C LEU A 74 -13.99 7.92 4.45
N GLN A 75 -13.62 9.15 4.81
CA GLN A 75 -13.56 10.26 3.85
C GLN A 75 -12.47 10.02 2.81
N VAL A 76 -11.30 9.54 3.23
CA VAL A 76 -10.20 9.19 2.32
C VAL A 76 -10.61 8.05 1.39
N GLN A 77 -11.27 7.00 1.91
CA GLN A 77 -11.79 5.90 1.09
C GLN A 77 -12.76 6.41 0.01
N ARG A 78 -13.71 7.29 0.37
CA ARG A 78 -14.65 7.88 -0.59
C ARG A 78 -13.94 8.70 -1.66
N TYR A 79 -12.95 9.51 -1.25
CA TYR A 79 -12.14 10.28 -2.18
C TYR A 79 -11.39 9.36 -3.16
N LEU A 80 -10.67 8.34 -2.68
CA LEU A 80 -9.95 7.41 -3.55
C LEU A 80 -10.88 6.62 -4.48
N ASN A 81 -12.11 6.31 -4.04
CA ASN A 81 -13.12 5.67 -4.89
C ASN A 81 -13.63 6.58 -6.01
N SER A 82 -13.60 7.91 -5.82
CA SER A 82 -13.94 8.88 -6.87
C SER A 82 -12.85 9.06 -7.93
N LEU A 83 -11.63 8.58 -7.66
CA LEU A 83 -10.53 8.65 -8.62
C LEU A 83 -10.62 7.50 -9.63
N SER A 84 -10.25 7.81 -10.88
CA SER A 84 -10.14 6.81 -11.94
C SER A 84 -9.03 5.81 -11.62
N TYR A 85 -9.22 4.54 -11.96
CA TYR A 85 -8.18 3.53 -11.75
C TYR A 85 -7.07 3.71 -12.77
N ASN A 86 -5.82 3.78 -12.30
CA ASN A 86 -4.65 3.81 -13.17
C ASN A 86 -4.36 2.40 -13.68
N GLN A 87 -4.60 2.18 -14.98
CA GLN A 87 -4.31 0.90 -15.65
C GLN A 87 -2.86 0.82 -16.17
N GLU A 88 -2.04 1.84 -15.91
CA GLU A 88 -0.62 1.86 -16.31
C GLU A 88 -0.40 1.68 -17.83
N ALA A 89 -1.35 2.14 -18.64
CA ALA A 89 -1.44 1.86 -20.08
C ALA A 89 -0.21 2.27 -20.93
N LYS A 90 0.70 3.09 -20.38
CA LYS A 90 1.92 3.53 -21.07
C LYS A 90 3.18 2.90 -20.47
N HIS A 91 3.27 2.89 -19.14
CA HIS A 91 4.40 2.37 -18.37
C HIS A 91 3.98 2.20 -16.92
N ALA A 92 4.72 1.33 -16.21
CA ALA A 92 4.56 1.15 -14.77
C ALA A 92 4.81 2.47 -14.02
N THR A 93 4.00 2.71 -13.00
CA THR A 93 4.04 3.90 -12.15
C THR A 93 4.03 3.50 -10.69
N LEU A 94 4.60 4.37 -9.88
CA LEU A 94 4.38 4.35 -8.44
C LEU A 94 4.54 5.77 -7.95
N ARG A 95 3.51 6.58 -8.17
CA ARG A 95 3.53 8.01 -7.84
C ARG A 95 3.41 8.24 -6.33
N SER A 96 4.06 9.31 -5.87
CA SER A 96 3.82 9.86 -4.53
C SER A 96 2.40 10.45 -4.42
N PHE A 97 1.99 10.86 -3.22
CA PHE A 97 0.71 11.58 -3.01
C PHE A 97 0.57 12.77 -3.98
N ARG A 98 1.63 13.56 -4.16
CA ARG A 98 1.63 14.69 -5.09
C ARG A 98 1.33 14.27 -6.53
N GLY A 99 1.92 13.16 -6.99
CA GLY A 99 1.66 12.63 -8.32
C GLY A 99 0.23 12.10 -8.46
N VAL A 100 -0.34 11.49 -7.42
CA VAL A 100 -1.75 11.08 -7.38
C VAL A 100 -2.68 12.28 -7.54
N ILE A 101 -2.48 13.34 -6.75
CA ILE A 101 -3.33 14.53 -6.79
C ILE A 101 -3.25 15.22 -8.16
N ARG A 102 -2.04 15.37 -8.71
CA ARG A 102 -1.84 16.02 -10.01
C ARG A 102 -2.53 15.30 -11.16
N ASN A 103 -2.57 13.97 -11.11
CA ASN A 103 -3.03 13.16 -12.22
C ASN A 103 -4.48 12.68 -12.09
N GLY A 104 -5.07 12.67 -10.88
CA GLY A 104 -6.45 12.26 -10.66
C GLY A 104 -6.74 10.77 -10.92
N THR A 105 -5.69 9.93 -10.98
CA THR A 105 -5.77 8.49 -11.21
C THR A 105 -4.92 7.75 -10.20
N VAL A 106 -5.30 6.53 -9.79
CA VAL A 106 -4.54 5.72 -8.81
C VAL A 106 -4.66 4.23 -9.10
N HIS A 107 -3.61 3.45 -8.82
CA HIS A 107 -3.75 2.01 -8.54
C HIS A 107 -3.58 1.72 -7.04
N CYS A 108 -3.62 0.45 -6.64
CA CYS A 108 -3.62 0.02 -5.22
C CYS A 108 -2.50 0.63 -4.37
N MET A 109 -1.24 0.48 -4.80
CA MET A 109 -0.07 1.00 -4.07
C MET A 109 -0.09 2.53 -3.94
N GLU A 110 -0.39 3.25 -5.02
CA GLU A 110 -0.52 4.71 -5.02
C GLU A 110 -1.64 5.19 -4.10
N ALA A 111 -2.76 4.47 -4.06
CA ALA A 111 -3.87 4.75 -3.16
C ALA A 111 -3.47 4.58 -1.69
N ALA A 112 -2.73 3.51 -1.38
CA ALA A 112 -2.23 3.23 -0.03
C ALA A 112 -1.27 4.33 0.44
N VAL A 113 -0.34 4.75 -0.42
CA VAL A 113 0.59 5.85 -0.13
C VAL A 113 -0.16 7.17 0.04
N ALA A 114 -1.08 7.50 -0.86
CA ALA A 114 -1.87 8.73 -0.76
C ALA A 114 -2.69 8.77 0.54
N ALA A 115 -3.33 7.66 0.91
CA ALA A 115 -4.04 7.53 2.18
C ALA A 115 -3.11 7.73 3.39
N ALA A 116 -1.90 7.14 3.36
CA ALA A 116 -0.91 7.31 4.39
C ALA A 116 -0.50 8.78 4.57
N VAL A 117 -0.22 9.50 3.48
CA VAL A 117 0.14 10.93 3.54
C VAL A 117 -0.98 11.78 4.13
N ILE A 118 -2.22 11.57 3.67
CA ILE A 118 -3.38 12.34 4.14
C ILE A 118 -3.64 12.08 5.62
N LEU A 119 -3.73 10.81 6.03
CA LEU A 119 -4.13 10.42 7.38
C LEU A 119 -3.01 10.63 8.40
N GLU A 120 -1.75 10.64 7.99
CA GLU A 120 -0.64 11.05 8.86
C GLU A 120 -0.84 12.48 9.38
N GLN A 121 -1.39 13.39 8.57
CA GLN A 121 -1.68 14.76 9.01
C GLN A 121 -2.78 14.84 10.08
N HIS A 122 -3.56 13.77 10.23
CA HIS A 122 -4.63 13.59 11.20
C HIS A 122 -4.26 12.60 12.31
N ARG A 123 -2.95 12.39 12.54
CA ARG A 123 -2.37 11.56 13.62
C ARG A 123 -2.61 10.06 13.48
N TYR A 124 -2.89 9.57 12.27
CA TYR A 124 -2.81 8.14 12.00
C TYR A 124 -1.37 7.77 11.62
N PRO A 125 -0.77 6.72 12.19
CA PRO A 125 0.54 6.27 11.74
C PRO A 125 0.45 5.80 10.27
N PRO A 126 1.47 6.07 9.42
CA PRO A 126 1.47 5.70 8.00
C PRO A 126 1.80 4.21 7.83
N LEU A 127 0.88 3.35 8.27
CA LEU A 127 1.03 1.90 8.24
C LEU A 127 0.38 1.33 6.97
N LEU A 128 1.13 0.50 6.25
CA LEU A 128 0.62 -0.26 5.12
C LEU A 128 0.52 -1.74 5.50
N LEU A 129 -0.55 -2.40 5.06
CA LEU A 129 -0.65 -3.86 5.01
C LEU A 129 -0.33 -4.29 3.59
N SER A 130 0.68 -5.15 3.44
CA SER A 130 1.08 -5.78 2.19
C SER A 130 0.78 -7.27 2.25
N PHE A 131 0.28 -7.82 1.15
CA PHE A 131 0.18 -9.25 0.93
C PHE A 131 1.35 -9.75 0.09
N GLU A 132 1.72 -11.00 0.35
CA GLU A 132 2.57 -11.82 -0.51
C GLU A 132 1.67 -12.81 -1.24
N SER A 133 1.80 -12.93 -2.56
CA SER A 133 1.02 -13.85 -3.40
C SER A 133 1.85 -14.72 -4.32
N ILE A 134 1.21 -15.78 -4.86
CA ILE A 134 1.84 -16.75 -5.78
C ILE A 134 2.30 -16.09 -7.09
N ASP A 135 1.58 -15.09 -7.58
CA ASP A 135 1.83 -14.42 -8.86
C ASP A 135 2.55 -13.07 -8.69
N HIS A 136 3.00 -12.75 -7.46
CA HIS A 136 3.63 -11.48 -7.11
C HIS A 136 2.76 -10.24 -7.41
N LEU A 137 1.45 -10.40 -7.59
CA LEU A 137 0.50 -9.28 -7.68
C LEU A 137 0.17 -8.79 -6.26
N ASP A 138 1.15 -8.20 -5.59
CA ASP A 138 1.01 -7.77 -4.20
C ASP A 138 -0.06 -6.67 -4.06
N HIS A 139 -1.15 -6.97 -3.36
CA HIS A 139 -2.13 -5.95 -2.99
C HIS A 139 -1.69 -5.24 -1.70
N VAL A 140 -1.76 -3.91 -1.74
CA VAL A 140 -1.32 -3.05 -0.64
C VAL A 140 -2.41 -2.07 -0.26
N MET A 141 -2.57 -1.87 1.04
CA MET A 141 -3.60 -1.02 1.62
C MET A 141 -3.08 -0.25 2.82
N PHE A 142 -3.61 0.94 3.05
CA PHE A 142 -3.38 1.65 4.29
C PHE A 142 -4.20 0.99 5.41
N VAL A 143 -3.61 0.81 6.60
CA VAL A 143 -4.30 0.23 7.75
C VAL A 143 -4.29 1.17 8.95
N TYR A 144 -5.37 1.11 9.72
CA TYR A 144 -5.56 1.95 10.90
C TYR A 144 -6.25 1.17 12.01
N GLN A 145 -6.14 1.70 13.24
CA GLN A 145 -6.92 1.24 14.37
C GLN A 145 -7.93 2.29 14.81
N ARG A 146 -9.14 1.83 15.16
CA ARG A 146 -10.15 2.63 15.86
C ARG A 146 -10.72 1.78 16.98
N GLN A 147 -10.70 2.28 18.22
CA GLN A 147 -11.18 1.56 19.41
C GLN A 147 -10.60 0.14 19.53
N GLY A 148 -9.30 -0.01 19.29
CA GLY A 148 -8.58 -1.29 19.36
C GLY A 148 -8.89 -2.28 18.24
N ARG A 149 -9.60 -1.86 17.19
CA ARG A 149 -9.93 -2.70 16.02
C ARG A 149 -9.29 -2.16 14.75
N TRP A 150 -8.77 -3.07 13.96
CA TRP A 150 -8.12 -2.83 12.67
C TRP A 150 -9.14 -2.67 11.55
N GLY A 151 -8.91 -1.69 10.70
CA GLY A 151 -9.57 -1.48 9.42
C GLY A 151 -8.56 -1.04 8.36
N SER A 152 -9.04 -0.82 7.14
CA SER A 152 -8.19 -0.46 6.00
C SER A 152 -8.83 0.57 5.09
N VAL A 153 -7.98 1.28 4.35
CA VAL A 153 -8.34 2.09 3.19
C VAL A 153 -7.59 1.51 2.00
N ALA A 154 -8.32 1.15 0.94
CA ALA A 154 -7.74 0.48 -0.21
C ALA A 154 -8.49 0.83 -1.50
N ARG A 155 -7.78 0.83 -2.63
CA ARG A 155 -8.37 0.91 -3.96
C ARG A 155 -7.90 -0.30 -4.77
N SER A 156 -8.82 -0.94 -5.49
CA SER A 156 -8.50 -2.02 -6.42
C SER A 156 -9.44 -1.98 -7.63
N ARG A 157 -9.07 -2.68 -8.71
CA ARG A 157 -9.97 -2.99 -9.84
C ARG A 157 -11.14 -3.85 -9.38
N ASP A 158 -10.87 -4.78 -8.48
CA ASP A 158 -11.87 -5.63 -7.83
C ASP A 158 -12.49 -4.91 -6.63
N PRO A 159 -13.83 -4.73 -6.60
CA PRO A 159 -14.55 -4.22 -5.42
C PRO A 159 -14.29 -5.00 -4.12
N GLY A 160 -14.08 -6.32 -4.21
CA GLY A 160 -13.80 -7.21 -3.08
C GLY A 160 -12.54 -6.82 -2.30
N LEU A 161 -11.60 -6.15 -2.96
CA LEU A 161 -10.30 -5.73 -2.43
C LEU A 161 -10.26 -4.27 -1.95
N HIS A 162 -11.41 -3.60 -1.81
CA HIS A 162 -11.50 -2.25 -1.24
C HIS A 162 -11.36 -2.24 0.30
N GLY A 163 -11.30 -1.05 0.90
CA GLY A 163 -11.09 -0.89 2.33
C GLY A 163 -12.17 -1.54 3.21
N ARG A 164 -11.80 -1.88 4.44
CA ARG A 164 -12.67 -2.50 5.44
C ARG A 164 -12.93 -1.55 6.62
N LYS A 165 -14.12 -1.66 7.19
CA LYS A 165 -14.47 -1.04 8.48
C LYS A 165 -13.57 -1.61 9.59
N PRO A 166 -13.32 -0.84 10.68
CA PRO A 166 -12.42 -1.27 11.74
C PRO A 166 -13.10 -2.29 12.67
N LEU A 167 -13.24 -3.54 12.21
CA LEU A 167 -13.94 -4.60 12.92
C LEU A 167 -12.99 -5.70 13.46
N PHE A 168 -11.75 -5.75 12.98
CA PHE A 168 -10.85 -6.88 13.19
C PHE A 168 -9.96 -6.71 14.42
N ARG A 169 -9.82 -7.75 15.24
CA ARG A 169 -9.00 -7.69 16.47
C ARG A 169 -7.50 -7.65 16.20
N THR A 170 -7.06 -8.22 15.09
CA THR A 170 -5.64 -8.34 14.74
C THR A 170 -5.43 -8.03 13.26
N PRO A 171 -4.21 -7.67 12.84
CA PRO A 171 -3.87 -7.54 11.41
C PRO A 171 -4.11 -8.85 10.64
N ARG A 172 -3.86 -10.01 11.27
CA ARG A 172 -4.13 -11.32 10.65
C ARG A 172 -5.61 -11.47 10.32
N ASN A 173 -6.51 -11.12 11.25
CA ASN A 173 -7.95 -11.23 11.02
C ASN A 173 -8.41 -10.28 9.90
N LEU A 174 -7.80 -9.09 9.80
CA LEU A 174 -8.04 -8.19 8.68
C LEU A 174 -7.54 -8.81 7.37
N ALA A 175 -6.33 -9.34 7.32
CA ALA A 175 -5.77 -10.02 6.15
C ALA A 175 -6.63 -11.22 5.70
N LEU A 176 -7.12 -12.03 6.64
CA LEU A 176 -8.03 -13.15 6.36
C LEU A 176 -9.34 -12.70 5.69
N SER A 177 -9.82 -11.48 5.94
CA SER A 177 -11.02 -10.93 5.30
C SER A 177 -10.85 -10.61 3.81
N TYR A 178 -9.63 -10.74 3.28
CA TYR A 178 -9.30 -10.57 1.88
C TYR A 178 -8.99 -11.89 1.17
N VAL A 179 -8.84 -13.00 1.89
CA VAL A 179 -8.41 -14.27 1.29
C VAL A 179 -9.39 -14.77 0.23
N GLU A 180 -10.69 -14.82 0.53
CA GLU A 180 -11.69 -15.30 -0.41
C GLU A 180 -11.78 -14.42 -1.67
N PRO A 181 -11.99 -13.08 -1.58
CA PRO A 181 -11.97 -12.23 -2.77
C PRO A 181 -10.68 -12.29 -3.60
N TYR A 182 -9.53 -12.46 -2.94
CA TYR A 182 -8.23 -12.47 -3.61
C TYR A 182 -7.98 -13.78 -4.37
N VAL A 183 -8.39 -14.92 -3.78
CA VAL A 183 -8.25 -16.27 -4.38
C VAL A 183 -9.01 -16.40 -5.69
N ASP A 184 -10.12 -15.69 -5.83
CA ASP A 184 -11.01 -15.85 -6.99
C ASP A 184 -10.55 -15.05 -8.23
N GLU A 185 -9.64 -14.08 -8.10
CA GLU A 185 -9.28 -13.18 -9.22
C GLU A 185 -7.78 -12.93 -9.45
N THR A 186 -6.91 -13.10 -8.44
CA THR A 186 -5.49 -12.66 -8.50
C THR A 186 -4.50 -13.65 -7.85
N GLY A 187 -4.88 -14.90 -7.65
CA GLY A 187 -4.02 -15.88 -7.00
C GLY A 187 -4.19 -15.92 -5.48
N ARG A 188 -3.28 -16.60 -4.78
CA ARG A 188 -3.47 -16.93 -3.34
C ARG A 188 -2.61 -16.05 -2.43
N ILE A 189 -3.22 -15.46 -1.41
CA ILE A 189 -2.47 -14.83 -0.30
C ILE A 189 -1.68 -15.92 0.45
N LEU A 190 -0.36 -15.75 0.51
CA LEU A 190 0.56 -16.64 1.24
C LEU A 190 0.97 -16.04 2.58
N GLY A 191 1.15 -14.72 2.62
CA GLY A 191 1.62 -14.01 3.79
C GLY A 191 1.11 -12.58 3.87
N TYR A 192 1.32 -11.96 5.03
CA TYR A 192 0.97 -10.57 5.28
C TYR A 192 2.02 -9.87 6.14
N ALA A 193 2.24 -8.58 5.89
CA ALA A 193 3.12 -7.72 6.67
C ALA A 193 2.44 -6.36 6.95
N VAL A 194 2.57 -5.86 8.19
CA VAL A 194 2.23 -4.46 8.50
C VAL A 194 3.54 -3.69 8.60
N VAL A 195 3.71 -2.71 7.72
CA VAL A 195 4.95 -1.96 7.54
C VAL A 195 4.71 -0.48 7.81
N ASP A 196 5.61 0.13 8.59
CA ASP A 196 5.60 1.56 8.88
C ASP A 196 6.48 2.32 7.88
N LEU A 197 5.88 3.18 7.06
CA LEU A 197 6.61 3.94 6.03
C LEU A 197 7.61 4.95 6.61
N ARG A 198 7.59 5.24 7.91
CA ARG A 198 8.60 6.06 8.57
C ARG A 198 9.98 5.40 8.58
N THR A 199 10.05 4.08 8.43
CA THR A 199 11.30 3.31 8.30
C THR A 199 12.11 3.67 7.05
N LEU A 200 11.49 4.26 6.02
CA LEU A 200 12.17 4.80 4.84
C LEU A 200 13.08 6.01 5.14
N GLY A 201 13.02 6.54 6.37
CA GLY A 201 13.90 7.60 6.84
C GLY A 201 13.77 8.89 6.02
N ARG A 202 14.89 9.36 5.46
CA ARG A 202 14.95 10.61 4.68
C ARG A 202 14.40 10.48 3.24
N TYR A 203 14.01 9.27 2.82
CA TYR A 203 13.46 9.07 1.48
C TYR A 203 12.08 9.73 1.35
N ASP A 204 11.93 10.65 0.41
CA ASP A 204 10.72 11.47 0.26
C ASP A 204 9.59 10.74 -0.49
N TRP A 205 9.06 9.68 0.11
CA TRP A 205 7.93 8.94 -0.47
C TRP A 205 6.61 9.74 -0.50
N ARG A 206 6.55 10.88 0.20
CA ARG A 206 5.33 11.68 0.34
C ARG A 206 5.11 12.60 -0.86
N LEU A 207 6.15 13.33 -1.26
CA LEU A 207 6.03 14.47 -2.17
C LEU A 207 6.98 14.42 -3.37
N ALA A 208 7.74 13.33 -3.55
CA ALA A 208 8.67 13.19 -4.66
C ALA A 208 7.99 13.42 -6.01
N PRO A 209 8.63 14.15 -6.94
CA PRO A 209 8.09 14.40 -8.27
C PRO A 209 8.20 13.19 -9.22
N HIS A 210 8.97 12.17 -8.82
CA HIS A 210 9.24 10.93 -9.56
C HIS A 210 8.65 9.71 -8.83
N ASN A 211 8.70 8.55 -9.50
CA ASN A 211 8.20 7.29 -8.92
C ASN A 211 8.99 6.86 -7.68
N ILE A 212 8.27 6.33 -6.68
CA ILE A 212 8.81 6.04 -5.35
C ILE A 212 9.14 4.55 -5.15
N TRP A 213 9.83 3.93 -6.11
CA TRP A 213 10.12 2.48 -6.17
C TRP A 213 10.76 1.87 -4.91
N LYS A 214 11.47 2.67 -4.11
CA LYS A 214 12.04 2.19 -2.83
C LYS A 214 10.94 1.80 -1.83
N THR A 215 9.74 2.39 -1.93
CA THR A 215 8.59 2.03 -1.10
C THR A 215 8.12 0.62 -1.40
N GLU A 216 7.97 0.26 -2.67
CA GLU A 216 7.61 -1.10 -3.08
C GLU A 216 8.67 -2.12 -2.66
N ARG A 217 9.95 -1.81 -2.92
CA ARG A 217 11.07 -2.66 -2.49
C ARG A 217 11.07 -2.93 -0.98
N LEU A 218 10.81 -1.89 -0.18
CA LEU A 218 10.67 -2.06 1.27
C LEU A 218 9.58 -3.07 1.62
N LEU A 219 8.43 -3.03 0.94
CA LEU A 219 7.32 -3.94 1.23
C LEU A 219 7.63 -5.37 0.82
N GLN A 220 8.28 -5.56 -0.34
CA GLN A 220 8.69 -6.87 -0.84
C GLN A 220 9.77 -7.52 0.03
N GLU A 221 10.74 -6.73 0.51
CA GLU A 221 11.84 -7.21 1.36
C GLU A 221 11.45 -7.36 2.83
N HIS A 222 10.32 -6.77 3.24
CA HIS A 222 9.85 -6.88 4.62
C HIS A 222 9.38 -8.31 4.90
N PRO A 223 9.81 -8.97 5.99
CA PRO A 223 9.35 -10.33 6.28
C PRO A 223 7.83 -10.41 6.45
N HIS A 224 7.17 -11.19 5.58
CA HIS A 224 5.75 -11.51 5.70
C HIS A 224 5.54 -12.66 6.67
N ARG A 225 4.48 -12.56 7.47
CA ARG A 225 4.02 -13.66 8.31
C ARG A 225 3.10 -14.55 7.48
N PRO A 226 3.25 -15.88 7.54
CA PRO A 226 2.32 -16.79 6.88
C PRO A 226 0.87 -16.50 7.27
N ILE A 227 -0.03 -16.52 6.27
CA ILE A 227 -1.46 -16.30 6.53
C ILE A 227 -2.12 -17.53 7.16
N ARG A 228 -1.58 -18.72 6.89
CA ARG A 228 -2.06 -20.01 7.45
C ARG A 228 -1.46 -20.23 8.82
#